data_AF-A0A133UNX1-F1
#
_entry.id   AF-A0A133UNX1-F1
#
_cell.length_a   1.000
_cell.length_b   1.000
_cell.length_c   1.000
_cell.angle_alpha   90.00
_cell.angle_beta   90.00
_cell.angle_gamma   90.00
#
_symmetry.space_group_name_H-M   'P 1'
#
loop_
_entity.id
_entity.type
_entity.pdbx_description
1 polymer ?
#
loop_
_entity_poly.entity_id
_entity_poly.type
_entity_poly.pdbx_seq_one_letter_code
_entity_poly.pdbx_strand_id
1 'polypeptide(L)' 'MWTTKFTEEDLYVFNEAKELGFDGIEIDMGSPDKLPIEEIKQKMDETKLECTFSLGLEKNKA' A
#
# COMPACT_ATOMS: atom_id res chain seq x y z
N MET A 1 -10.23 1.18 -5.59
CA MET A 1 -9.67 0.77 -4.29
C MET A 1 -9.83 -0.74 -4.16
N TRP A 2 -8.75 -1.45 -3.83
CA TRP A 2 -8.72 -2.92 -3.68
C TRP A 2 -9.06 -3.37 -2.25
N THR A 3 -8.52 -2.66 -1.26
CA THR A 3 -8.76 -2.90 0.17
C THR A 3 -8.83 -1.57 0.90
N THR A 4 -9.47 -1.53 2.06
CA THR A 4 -9.52 -0.38 2.97
C THR A 4 -8.58 -0.53 4.17
N LYS A 5 -7.98 -1.70 4.34
CA LYS A 5 -6.97 -1.97 5.35
C LYS A 5 -5.93 -2.90 4.76
N PHE A 6 -4.73 -2.37 4.55
CA PHE A 6 -3.67 -3.11 3.89
C PHE A 6 -2.96 -4.05 4.88
N THR A 7 -2.89 -5.33 4.53
CA THR A 7 -2.26 -6.41 5.31
C THR A 7 -1.41 -7.31 4.41
N GLU A 8 -0.73 -8.32 4.97
CA GLU A 8 0.06 -9.27 4.17
C GLU A 8 -0.77 -10.01 3.12
N GLU A 9 -2.06 -10.25 3.41
CA GLU A 9 -2.99 -10.89 2.47
C GLU A 9 -3.22 -10.04 1.21
N ASP A 10 -2.98 -8.72 1.28
CA ASP A 10 -3.19 -7.77 0.18
C ASP A 10 -1.95 -7.58 -0.71
N LEU A 11 -0.81 -8.22 -0.39
CA LEU A 11 0.42 -8.10 -1.16
C LEU A 11 0.29 -8.58 -2.62
N TYR A 12 -0.73 -9.39 -2.92
CA TYR A 12 -1.03 -9.81 -4.30
C TYR A 12 -1.33 -8.62 -5.22
N VAL A 13 -1.81 -7.49 -4.67
CA VAL A 13 -2.15 -6.28 -5.44
C VAL A 13 -0.93 -5.74 -6.20
N PHE A 14 0.29 -5.95 -5.72
CA PHE A 14 1.51 -5.60 -6.46
C PHE A 14 1.62 -6.37 -7.78
N ASN A 15 1.27 -7.66 -7.80
CA ASN A 15 1.33 -8.44 -9.03
C ASN A 15 0.22 -8.00 -10.00
N GLU A 16 -1.01 -7.83 -9.50
CA GLU A 16 -2.15 -7.36 -10.31
C GLU A 16 -1.87 -5.98 -10.91
N ALA A 17 -1.35 -5.04 -10.13
CA ALA A 17 -1.02 -3.69 -10.60
C ALA A 17 0.05 -3.73 -11.71
N LYS A 18 1.06 -4.59 -11.57
CA LYS A 18 2.07 -4.80 -12.60
C LYS A 18 1.49 -5.40 -13.88
N GLU A 19 0.63 -6.42 -13.77
CA GLU A 19 -0.02 -7.05 -14.92
C GLU A 19 -0.92 -6.08 -15.68
N LEU A 20 -1.56 -5.14 -14.96
CA LEU A 20 -2.35 -4.07 -15.54
C LEU A 20 -1.51 -2.91 -16.13
N GLY A 21 -0.19 -2.92 -15.92
CA GLY A 21 0.73 -1.93 -16.48
C GLY A 21 0.81 -0.62 -15.69
N PHE A 22 0.48 -0.64 -14.39
CA PHE A 22 0.73 0.49 -13.50
C PHE A 22 2.21 0.58 -13.11
N ASP A 23 2.65 1.79 -12.73
CA ASP A 23 4.01 2.05 -12.24
C ASP A 23 4.14 1.95 -10.72
N GLY A 24 3.02 2.01 -9.99
CA GLY A 24 3.01 1.94 -8.54
C GLY A 24 1.63 1.80 -7.92
N ILE A 25 1.60 1.65 -6.60
CA ILE A 25 0.38 1.61 -5.80
C ILE A 25 0.38 2.71 -4.74
N GLU A 26 -0.81 3.15 -4.33
CA GLU A 26 -1.02 4.00 -3.16
C GLU A 26 -1.69 3.17 -2.05
N ILE A 27 -1.12 3.21 -0.85
CA ILE A 27 -1.66 2.55 0.34
C ILE A 27 -2.17 3.61 1.33
N ASP A 28 -3.46 3.54 1.66
CA ASP A 28 -3.98 4.30 2.80
C ASP A 28 -3.46 3.68 4.10
N MET A 29 -2.71 4.48 4.88
CA MET A 29 -2.02 3.97 6.05
C MET A 29 -2.98 3.61 7.17
N GLY A 30 -4.12 4.30 7.32
CA GLY A 30 -5.17 4.10 8.33
C GLY A 30 -4.67 3.88 9.78
N SER A 31 -4.06 2.71 10.04
CA SER A 31 -3.24 2.38 11.20
C SER A 31 -1.79 2.05 10.78
N PRO A 32 -0.87 3.04 10.69
CA PRO A 32 0.50 2.87 10.21
C PRO A 32 1.29 1.74 10.90
N ASP A 33 1.08 1.55 12.20
CA ASP A 33 1.78 0.55 13.01
C ASP A 33 1.46 -0.92 12.64
N LYS A 34 0.45 -1.14 11.78
CA LYS A 34 0.01 -2.47 11.35
C LYS A 34 0.39 -2.80 9.91
N LEU A 35 1.10 -1.91 9.23
CA LEU A 35 1.50 -2.16 7.85
C LEU A 35 2.64 -3.19 7.79
N PRO A 36 2.58 -4.17 6.88
CA PRO A 36 3.64 -5.15 6.68
C PRO A 36 4.80 -4.53 5.86
N ILE A 37 5.56 -3.63 6.49
CA ILE A 37 6.53 -2.77 5.81
C ILE A 37 7.64 -3.57 5.12
N GLU A 38 8.13 -4.64 5.74
CA GLU A 38 9.23 -5.43 5.17
C GLU A 38 8.76 -6.23 3.96
N GLU A 39 7.55 -6.78 4.01
CA GLU A 39 6.94 -7.51 2.91
C GLU A 39 6.56 -6.56 1.75
N ILE A 40 6.10 -5.34 2.07
CA ILE A 40 5.87 -4.29 1.07
C ILE A 40 7.18 -3.97 0.33
N LYS A 41 8.28 -3.75 1.05
CA LYS A 41 9.60 -3.50 0.42
C LYS A 41 10.03 -4.67 -0.46
N GLN A 42 9.90 -5.90 0.04
CA GLN A 42 10.20 -7.09 -0.75
C GLN A 42 9.38 -7.14 -2.04
N LYS A 43 8.08 -6.82 -1.97
CA LYS A 43 7.22 -6.80 -3.16
C LYS A 43 7.54 -5.68 -4.12
N MET A 44 7.92 -4.50 -3.65
CA MET A 44 8.42 -3.41 -4.49
C MET A 44 9.67 -3.88 -5.27
N ASP A 45 10.60 -4.56 -4.60
CA ASP A 45 11.81 -5.08 -5.23
C ASP A 45 11.53 -6.18 -6.27
N GLU A 46 10.60 -7.10 -5.98
CA GLU A 46 10.19 -8.18 -6.89
C GLU A 46 9.45 -7.66 -8.12
N THR A 47 8.51 -6.74 -7.92
CA THR A 47 7.61 -6.26 -8.98
C THR A 47 8.17 -5.09 -9.76
N LYS A 48 9.09 -4.31 -9.17
CA LYS A 48 9.57 -3.01 -9.66
C LYS A 48 8.52 -1.91 -9.65
N LEU A 49 7.43 -2.10 -8.91
CA LEU A 49 6.45 -1.05 -8.65
C LEU A 49 6.93 -0.13 -7.53
N GLU A 50 6.61 1.15 -7.68
CA GLU A 50 6.74 2.12 -6.60
C GLU A 50 5.55 2.05 -5.63
N CYS A 51 5.74 2.54 -4.41
CA CYS A 51 4.69 2.59 -3.39
C CYS A 51 4.63 3.98 -2.78
N THR A 52 3.43 4.54 -2.71
CA THR A 52 3.15 5.80 -2.02
C THR A 52 2.15 5.55 -0.90
N PHE A 53 2.10 6.46 0.08
CA PHE A 53 1.26 6.32 1.25
C PHE A 53 0.42 7.58 1.46
N SER A 54 -0.85 7.39 1.78
CA SER A 54 -1.77 8.47 2.16
C SER A 54 -2.31 8.26 3.57
N LEU A 55 -2.72 9.35 4.24
CA LEU A 55 -3.34 9.30 5.55
C LEU A 55 -4.33 10.46 5.69
N GLY A 56 -5.54 10.16 6.16
CA GLY A 56 -6.50 11.17 6.53
C GLY A 56 -6.12 11.89 7.82
N LEU A 57 -6.01 13.22 7.78
CA LEU A 57 -5.87 14.04 8.98
C LEU A 57 -7.23 14.59 9.38
N GLU A 58 -7.66 14.31 10.61
CA GLU A 58 -8.81 15.01 11.18
C GLU A 58 -8.37 16.39 11.68
N LYS A 59 -9.16 17.42 11.37
CA LYS A 59 -8.96 18.74 11.96
C LYS A 59 -9.36 18.64 13.43
N ASN A 60 -8.38 18.65 14.34
CA ASN A 60 -8.63 18.73 15.78
C ASN A 60 -9.72 19.77 16.05
N LYS A 61 -10.86 19.36 16.61
CA LYS A 61 -11.78 20.30 17.25
C LYS A 61 -11.08 20.79 18.50
N ALA A 62 -10.43 21.96 18.38
CA ALA A 62 -9.96 22.74 19.51
C ALA A 62 -11.12 23.11 20.44
#